data_AF-A0A9D4NBT7-F1
#
_entry.id   AF-A0A9D4NBT7-F1
#
_cell.length_a   1.000
_cell.length_b   1.000
_cell.length_c   1.000
_cell.angle_alpha   90.00
_cell.angle_beta   90.00
_cell.angle_gamma   90.00
#
_symmetry.space_group_name_H-M   'P 1'
#
loop_
_entity.id
_entity.type
_entity.pdbx_description
1 polymer ?
#
loop_
_entity_poly.entity_id
_entity_poly.type
_entity_poly.pdbx_seq_one_letter_code
_entity_poly.pdbx_strand_id
1 'polypeptide(L)'
;MRHLGNVYSLYVEKWKKLNACACLKLIFAFFVIIFVTYLLSIFSYLLNEFVFQSNIYITECDRCRGAATESSQIASFPRHIHQVYYPQDGSSELPVRLQKTQRSCRVQNPDYAYTLWDEQRVLKLINEDYPELLNLYLSYEKWIWRVDMARYLFIYHYGGFYLDMDMECIQG
;
A
#
# COMPACT_ATOMS: atom_id res chain seq x y z
N MET A 1 30.29 25.46 73.09
CA MET A 1 30.83 25.30 71.72
C MET A 1 30.57 23.92 71.07
N ARG A 2 30.58 22.79 71.81
CA ARG A 2 30.31 21.44 71.23
C ARG A 2 28.91 21.24 70.64
N HIS A 3 27.89 21.93 71.14
CA HIS A 3 26.49 21.73 70.71
C HIS A 3 26.17 22.28 69.31
N LEU A 4 26.88 23.32 68.86
CA LEU A 4 26.67 23.92 67.53
C LEU A 4 27.35 23.12 66.41
N GLY A 5 28.49 22.50 66.68
CA GLY A 5 29.19 21.65 65.71
C GLY A 5 28.40 20.41 65.31
N ASN A 6 27.63 19.84 66.25
CA ASN A 6 26.83 18.64 65.99
C ASN A 6 25.61 18.95 65.10
N VAL A 7 24.99 20.13 65.28
CA VAL A 7 23.87 20.59 64.45
C VAL A 7 24.36 20.94 63.03
N TYR A 8 25.52 21.58 62.91
CA TYR A 8 26.13 21.87 61.61
C TYR A 8 26.48 20.58 60.85
N SER A 9 27.06 19.59 61.52
CA SER A 9 27.38 18.29 60.92
C SER A 9 26.13 17.54 60.42
N LEU A 10 25.05 17.53 61.21
CA LEU A 10 23.77 16.92 60.81
C LEU A 10 23.14 17.63 59.60
N TYR A 11 23.25 18.96 59.54
CA TYR A 11 22.75 19.73 58.41
C TYR A 11 23.54 19.43 57.13
N VAL A 12 24.86 19.36 57.21
CA VAL A 12 25.74 19.00 56.09
C VAL A 12 25.49 17.58 55.59
N GLU A 13 25.30 16.60 56.47
CA GLU A 13 24.94 15.23 56.07
C GLU A 13 23.56 15.15 55.40
N LYS A 14 22.56 15.83 55.96
CA LYS A 14 21.21 15.87 55.39
C LYS A 14 21.20 16.55 54.02
N TRP A 15 21.97 17.63 53.86
CA TRP A 15 22.15 18.34 52.59
C TRP A 15 22.86 17.47 51.54
N LYS A 16 23.92 16.74 51.93
CA LYS A 16 24.60 15.76 51.06
C LYS A 16 23.66 14.64 50.58
N LYS A 17 22.83 14.07 51.46
CA LYS A 17 21.85 13.02 51.09
C LYS A 17 20.74 13.55 50.18
N LEU A 18 20.22 14.74 50.45
CA LEU A 18 19.20 15.40 49.61
C LEU A 18 19.74 15.68 48.19
N ASN A 19 20.95 16.21 48.08
CA ASN A 19 21.57 16.51 46.78
C ASN A 19 21.99 15.24 46.03
N ALA A 20 22.46 14.20 46.71
CA ALA A 20 22.78 12.91 46.09
C ALA A 20 21.53 12.25 45.48
N CYS A 21 20.39 12.32 46.17
CA CYS A 21 19.11 11.78 45.68
C CYS A 21 18.55 12.60 44.50
N ALA A 22 18.71 13.94 44.54
CA ALA A 22 18.37 14.80 43.41
C ALA A 22 19.25 14.53 42.18
N CYS A 23 20.57 14.38 42.35
CA CYS A 23 21.49 14.00 41.27
C CYS A 23 21.13 12.64 40.66
N LEU A 24 20.81 11.64 41.48
CA LEU A 24 20.44 10.31 40.97
C LEU A 24 19.14 10.36 40.14
N LYS A 25 18.15 11.15 40.56
CA LYS A 25 16.92 11.38 39.80
C LYS A 25 17.18 12.09 38.48
N LEU A 26 18.08 13.07 38.46
CA LEU A 26 18.47 13.79 37.24
C LEU A 26 19.24 12.89 36.28
N ILE A 27 20.15 12.07 36.78
CA ILE A 27 20.90 11.08 35.97
C ILE A 27 19.94 10.05 35.38
N PHE A 28 19.02 9.51 36.18
CA PHE A 28 18.00 8.59 35.69
C PHE A 28 17.10 9.24 34.64
N ALA A 29 16.62 10.47 34.89
CA ALA A 29 15.82 11.22 33.92
C ALA A 29 16.58 11.44 32.61
N PHE A 30 17.88 11.74 32.67
CA PHE A 30 18.73 11.89 31.49
C PHE A 30 18.84 10.61 30.68
N PHE A 31 19.06 9.46 31.32
CA PHE A 31 19.10 8.16 30.63
C PHE A 31 17.74 7.78 30.03
N VAL A 32 16.63 8.08 30.73
CA VAL A 32 15.28 7.88 30.18
C VAL A 32 15.06 8.75 28.95
N ILE A 33 15.47 10.02 28.98
CA ILE A 33 15.35 10.92 27.82
C ILE A 33 16.17 10.39 26.65
N ILE A 34 17.42 9.98 26.85
CA ILE A 34 18.26 9.38 25.80
C ILE A 34 17.62 8.13 25.22
N PHE A 35 17.09 7.26 26.07
CA PHE A 35 16.45 6.03 25.62
C PHE A 35 15.21 6.31 24.77
N VAL A 36 14.37 7.26 25.22
CA VAL A 36 13.18 7.68 24.46
C VAL A 36 13.56 8.31 23.12
N THR A 37 14.56 9.19 23.08
CA THR A 37 15.01 9.79 21.81
C THR A 37 15.60 8.75 20.86
N TYR A 38 16.34 7.78 21.38
CA TYR A 38 16.86 6.66 20.59
C TYR A 38 15.73 5.81 20.01
N LEU A 39 14.72 5.44 20.81
CA LEU A 39 13.55 4.70 20.33
C LEU A 39 12.77 5.47 19.26
N LEU A 40 12.55 6.77 19.45
CA LEU A 40 11.89 7.62 18.46
C LEU A 40 12.70 7.70 17.16
N SER A 41 14.03 7.77 17.25
CA SER A 41 14.88 7.75 16.07
C SER A 41 14.79 6.42 15.32
N ILE A 42 14.88 5.28 16.01
CA ILE A 42 14.70 3.94 15.41
C ILE A 42 13.34 3.83 14.77
N PHE A 43 12.28 4.24 15.46
CA PHE A 43 10.93 4.20 14.92
C PHE A 43 10.78 5.08 13.68
N SER A 44 11.37 6.28 13.68
CA SER A 44 11.42 7.13 12.50
C SER A 44 12.20 6.49 11.34
N TYR A 45 13.30 5.79 11.60
CA TYR A 45 14.04 5.06 10.57
C TYR A 45 13.22 3.89 10.03
N LEU A 46 12.60 3.09 10.89
CA LEU A 46 11.75 1.94 10.50
C LEU A 46 10.51 2.40 9.75
N LEU A 47 9.84 3.47 10.20
CA LEU A 47 8.74 4.09 9.48
C LEU A 47 9.21 4.65 8.14
N ASN A 48 10.36 5.31 8.09
CA ASN A 48 10.87 5.83 6.82
C ASN A 48 11.23 4.69 5.86
N GLU A 49 11.83 3.59 6.32
CA GLU A 49 12.13 2.43 5.48
C GLU A 49 10.86 1.72 4.99
N PHE A 50 9.84 1.58 5.86
CA PHE A 50 8.52 1.06 5.49
C PHE A 50 7.78 1.98 4.50
N VAL A 51 7.78 3.29 4.78
CA VAL A 51 7.19 4.31 3.91
C VAL A 51 7.96 4.43 2.59
N PHE A 52 9.29 4.25 2.60
CA PHE A 52 10.14 4.25 1.41
C PHE A 52 9.89 3.01 0.54
N GLN A 53 9.66 1.84 1.14
CA GLN A 53 9.16 0.68 0.40
C GLN A 53 7.81 0.98 -0.26
N SER A 54 6.86 1.61 0.43
CA SER A 54 5.58 1.99 -0.19
C SER A 54 5.71 3.11 -1.24
N ASN A 55 6.63 4.06 -1.05
CA ASN A 55 6.85 5.19 -1.97
C ASN A 55 7.69 4.83 -3.20
N ILE A 56 8.43 3.71 -3.17
CA ILE A 56 9.06 3.15 -4.38
C ILE A 56 8.04 2.45 -5.28
N TYR A 57 6.93 1.92 -4.77
CA TYR A 57 5.88 1.35 -5.64
C TYR A 57 4.96 2.38 -6.30
N ILE A 58 5.15 3.67 -6.00
CA ILE A 58 4.65 4.79 -6.82
C ILE A 58 5.86 5.61 -7.27
N THR A 59 6.90 4.96 -7.80
CA THR A 59 7.78 5.67 -8.72
C THR A 59 6.96 5.91 -9.99
N GLU A 60 6.64 7.19 -10.18
CA GLU A 60 6.44 7.84 -11.47
C GLU A 60 7.15 7.04 -12.57
N CYS A 61 6.42 6.65 -13.61
CA CYS A 61 6.96 5.84 -14.71
C CYS A 61 8.20 6.52 -15.29
N ASP A 62 9.39 6.11 -14.82
CA ASP A 62 10.69 6.64 -15.24
C ASP A 62 10.96 6.39 -16.72
N ARG A 63 10.08 5.63 -17.39
CA ARG A 63 10.04 5.46 -18.84
C ARG A 63 9.78 6.77 -19.61
N CYS A 64 9.37 7.86 -18.96
CA CYS A 64 9.05 9.12 -19.65
C CYS A 64 10.10 10.24 -19.53
N ARG A 65 11.21 10.10 -18.78
CA ARG A 65 12.14 11.23 -18.53
C ARG A 65 13.55 11.13 -19.13
N GLY A 66 13.86 10.10 -19.91
CA GLY A 66 15.24 9.85 -20.37
C GLY A 66 15.40 9.51 -21.85
N ALA A 67 14.76 10.22 -22.78
CA ALA A 67 15.11 10.17 -24.21
C ALA A 67 14.56 11.38 -24.99
N ALA A 68 14.89 12.60 -24.57
CA ALA A 68 14.76 13.76 -25.44
C ALA A 68 15.96 13.80 -26.41
N THR A 69 16.00 12.87 -27.37
CA THR A 69 16.71 12.93 -28.67
C THR A 69 16.71 11.55 -29.33
N GLU A 70 15.63 11.24 -30.05
CA GLU A 70 15.48 10.38 -31.25
C GLU A 70 14.03 9.88 -31.29
N SER A 71 13.36 10.14 -32.41
CA SER A 71 11.94 9.87 -32.73
C SER A 71 11.06 9.33 -31.59
N SER A 72 10.27 10.22 -30.99
CA SER A 72 9.21 9.95 -30.01
C SER A 72 8.18 8.92 -30.52
N GLN A 73 8.50 7.64 -30.42
CA GLN A 73 7.48 6.61 -30.24
C GLN A 73 7.02 6.76 -28.78
N ILE A 74 6.04 7.62 -28.53
CA ILE A 74 5.30 7.58 -27.25
C ILE A 74 4.88 6.13 -27.11
N ALA A 75 5.34 5.42 -26.07
CA ALA A 75 4.90 4.05 -25.83
C ALA A 75 3.37 4.07 -25.82
N SER A 76 2.75 3.55 -26.89
CA SER A 76 1.31 3.61 -27.08
C SER A 76 0.68 2.94 -25.88
N PHE A 77 -0.22 3.65 -25.20
CA PHE A 77 -1.01 3.06 -24.14
C PHE A 77 -1.62 1.73 -24.64
N PRO A 78 -1.46 0.61 -23.90
CA PRO A 78 -1.97 -0.68 -24.37
C PRO A 78 -3.46 -0.61 -24.64
N ARG A 79 -3.88 -0.95 -25.87
CA ARG A 79 -5.28 -0.98 -26.26
C ARG A 79 -5.90 -2.30 -25.83
N HIS A 80 -6.13 -2.45 -24.53
CA HIS A 80 -6.72 -3.65 -23.94
C HIS A 80 -7.85 -3.25 -23.00
N ILE A 81 -9.04 -3.80 -23.22
CA ILE A 81 -10.19 -3.65 -22.33
C ILE A 81 -10.34 -4.90 -21.47
N HIS A 82 -10.36 -4.70 -20.16
CA HIS A 82 -10.64 -5.73 -19.16
C HIS A 82 -12.01 -5.48 -18.55
N GLN A 83 -12.84 -6.52 -18.49
CA GLN A 83 -14.06 -6.50 -17.68
C GLN A 83 -14.15 -7.80 -16.88
N VAL A 84 -14.84 -7.77 -15.75
CA VAL A 84 -14.98 -8.93 -14.85
C VAL A 84 -16.44 -9.29 -14.68
N TYR A 85 -16.75 -10.58 -14.84
CA TYR A 85 -18.07 -11.10 -14.51
C TYR A 85 -17.95 -12.37 -13.66
N TYR A 86 -18.42 -12.29 -12.42
CA TYR A 86 -18.51 -13.43 -11.51
C TYR A 86 -19.99 -13.84 -11.39
N PRO A 87 -20.41 -14.96 -11.99
CA PRO A 87 -21.80 -15.40 -11.94
C PRO A 87 -22.22 -15.69 -10.50
N GLN A 88 -23.36 -15.13 -10.09
CA GLN A 88 -23.89 -15.28 -8.73
C GLN A 88 -24.91 -16.42 -8.62
N ASP A 89 -25.48 -16.83 -9.75
CA ASP A 89 -26.49 -17.88 -9.87
C ASP A 89 -25.90 -19.23 -10.28
N GLY A 90 -24.56 -19.33 -10.38
CA GLY A 90 -23.86 -20.52 -10.87
C GLY A 90 -23.99 -20.75 -12.38
N SER A 91 -24.59 -19.81 -13.11
CA SER A 91 -24.64 -19.89 -14.57
C SER A 91 -23.25 -19.59 -15.16
N SER A 92 -22.93 -20.21 -16.30
CA SER A 92 -21.75 -19.85 -17.08
C SER A 92 -22.04 -18.75 -18.10
N GLU A 93 -23.29 -18.28 -18.18
CA GLU A 93 -23.75 -17.39 -19.24
C GLU A 93 -23.85 -15.95 -18.73
N LEU A 94 -23.33 -15.03 -19.53
CA LEU A 94 -23.44 -13.61 -19.24
C LEU A 94 -24.90 -13.16 -19.45
N PRO A 95 -25.56 -12.49 -18.49
CA PRO A 95 -26.92 -12.00 -18.68
C PRO A 95 -27.07 -11.07 -19.89
N VAL A 96 -28.21 -11.13 -20.59
CA VAL A 96 -28.47 -10.38 -21.84
C VAL A 96 -28.15 -8.88 -21.71
N ARG A 97 -28.49 -8.26 -20.57
CA ARG A 97 -28.18 -6.85 -20.32
C ARG A 97 -26.67 -6.58 -20.34
N LEU A 98 -25.87 -7.45 -19.74
CA LEU A 98 -24.42 -7.33 -19.69
C LEU A 98 -23.76 -7.75 -21.01
N GLN A 99 -24.37 -8.65 -21.78
CA GLN A 99 -23.93 -8.93 -23.15
C GLN A 99 -24.04 -7.69 -24.04
N LYS A 100 -25.09 -6.88 -23.87
CA LYS A 100 -25.28 -5.64 -24.63
C LYS A 100 -24.15 -4.64 -24.37
N THR A 101 -23.82 -4.39 -23.11
CA THR A 101 -22.76 -3.45 -22.70
C THR A 101 -21.36 -3.98 -23.06
N GLN A 102 -21.10 -5.27 -22.87
CA GLN A 102 -19.88 -5.91 -23.38
C GLN A 102 -19.75 -5.70 -24.89
N ARG A 103 -20.83 -5.98 -25.65
CA ARG A 103 -20.81 -5.88 -27.11
C ARG A 103 -20.57 -4.46 -27.57
N SER A 104 -21.18 -3.45 -26.93
CA SER A 104 -20.96 -2.06 -27.31
C SER A 104 -19.48 -1.69 -27.16
N CYS A 105 -18.82 -2.06 -26.06
CA CYS A 105 -17.40 -1.81 -25.87
C CYS A 105 -16.50 -2.48 -26.91
N ARG A 106 -16.81 -3.72 -27.29
CA ARG A 106 -16.07 -4.44 -28.34
C ARG A 106 -16.29 -3.85 -29.74
N VAL A 107 -17.51 -3.41 -30.03
CA VAL A 107 -17.87 -2.84 -31.34
C VAL A 107 -17.28 -1.43 -31.50
N GLN A 108 -17.30 -0.61 -30.45
CA GLN A 108 -16.76 0.75 -30.50
C GLN A 108 -15.23 0.80 -30.46
N ASN A 109 -14.58 -0.27 -30.01
CA ASN A 109 -13.13 -0.37 -29.91
C ASN A 109 -12.61 -1.63 -30.63
N PRO A 110 -12.81 -1.75 -31.96
CA PRO A 110 -12.49 -2.97 -32.70
C PRO A 110 -10.99 -3.29 -32.70
N ASP A 111 -10.15 -2.27 -32.54
CA ASP A 111 -8.69 -2.38 -32.54
C ASP A 111 -8.13 -2.79 -31.16
N TYR A 112 -8.98 -2.89 -30.13
CA TYR A 112 -8.57 -3.15 -28.77
C TYR A 112 -8.65 -4.65 -28.48
N ALA A 113 -7.62 -5.19 -27.83
CA ALA A 113 -7.71 -6.49 -27.18
C ALA A 113 -8.83 -6.46 -26.12
N TYR A 114 -9.51 -7.59 -25.92
CA TYR A 114 -10.60 -7.68 -24.98
C TYR A 114 -10.48 -8.95 -24.14
N THR A 115 -10.60 -8.81 -22.81
CA THR A 115 -10.65 -9.94 -21.90
C THR A 115 -11.82 -9.80 -20.94
N LEU A 116 -12.71 -10.80 -20.97
CA LEU A 116 -13.67 -11.05 -19.90
C LEU A 116 -13.03 -12.01 -18.90
N TRP A 117 -12.89 -11.54 -17.67
CA TRP A 117 -12.33 -12.27 -16.54
C TRP A 117 -13.45 -12.92 -15.72
N ASP A 118 -13.26 -14.19 -15.39
CA ASP A 118 -14.03 -14.93 -14.40
C ASP A 118 -13.14 -15.25 -13.19
N GLU A 119 -13.73 -15.80 -12.12
CA GLU A 119 -12.99 -16.07 -10.89
C GLU A 119 -11.82 -17.04 -11.12
N GLN A 120 -11.98 -18.05 -11.97
CA GLN A 120 -10.94 -19.05 -12.23
C GLN A 120 -9.74 -18.44 -12.95
N ARG A 121 -9.97 -17.56 -13.93
CA ARG A 121 -8.92 -16.84 -14.65
C ARG A 121 -8.17 -15.87 -13.74
N VAL A 122 -8.87 -15.19 -12.84
CA VAL A 122 -8.22 -14.32 -11.85
C VAL A 122 -7.38 -15.13 -10.87
N LEU A 123 -7.91 -16.25 -10.35
CA LEU A 123 -7.13 -17.15 -9.50
C LEU A 123 -5.91 -17.71 -10.20
N LYS A 124 -6.02 -18.03 -11.49
CA LYS A 124 -4.88 -18.47 -12.30
C LYS A 124 -3.80 -17.39 -12.39
N LEU A 125 -4.18 -16.17 -12.75
CA LEU A 125 -3.26 -15.01 -12.79
C LEU A 125 -2.55 -14.82 -11.45
N ILE A 126 -3.30 -14.88 -10.34
CA ILE A 126 -2.72 -14.69 -9.01
C ILE A 126 -1.77 -15.84 -8.66
N ASN A 127 -2.15 -17.10 -8.92
CA ASN A 127 -1.30 -18.24 -8.62
C ASN A 127 0.02 -18.25 -9.41
N GLU A 128 -0.03 -17.81 -10.68
CA GLU A 128 1.11 -17.86 -11.58
C GLU A 128 2.04 -16.65 -11.41
N ASP A 129 1.48 -15.44 -11.28
CA ASP A 129 2.26 -14.20 -11.34
C ASP A 129 2.35 -13.46 -10.00
N TYR A 130 1.42 -13.70 -9.05
CA TYR A 130 1.33 -12.99 -7.77
C TYR A 130 1.01 -13.92 -6.58
N PRO A 131 1.74 -15.04 -6.40
CA PRO A 131 1.40 -16.06 -5.41
C PRO A 131 1.35 -15.52 -3.96
N GLU A 132 2.10 -14.46 -3.66
CA GLU A 132 2.08 -13.76 -2.37
C GLU A 132 0.73 -13.10 -2.06
N LEU A 133 -0.04 -12.76 -3.10
CA LEU A 133 -1.35 -12.12 -2.98
C LEU A 133 -2.50 -13.13 -2.86
N LEU A 134 -2.25 -14.43 -3.08
CA LEU A 134 -3.27 -15.47 -3.07
C LEU A 134 -4.04 -15.53 -1.74
N ASN A 135 -3.31 -15.56 -0.63
CA ASN A 135 -3.93 -15.63 0.70
C ASN A 135 -4.78 -14.39 1.00
N LEU A 136 -4.30 -13.21 0.59
CA LEU A 136 -5.06 -11.96 0.74
C LEU A 136 -6.33 -11.98 -0.10
N TYR A 137 -6.23 -12.37 -1.37
CA TYR A 137 -7.37 -12.46 -2.29
C TYR A 137 -8.43 -13.43 -1.77
N LEU A 138 -8.02 -14.61 -1.29
CA LEU A 138 -8.93 -15.62 -0.72
C LEU A 138 -9.54 -15.20 0.61
N SER A 139 -8.84 -14.34 1.39
CA SER A 139 -9.35 -13.83 2.67
C SER A 139 -10.58 -12.91 2.52
N TYR A 140 -10.81 -12.37 1.32
CA TYR A 140 -12.01 -11.57 1.07
C TYR A 140 -13.25 -12.46 0.99
N GLU A 141 -14.18 -12.25 1.92
CA GLU A 141 -15.46 -12.95 1.97
C GLU A 141 -16.40 -12.56 0.84
N LYS A 142 -16.41 -11.26 0.47
CA LYS A 142 -17.30 -10.76 -0.57
C LYS A 142 -16.61 -10.80 -1.93
N TRP A 143 -17.29 -11.36 -2.92
CA TRP A 143 -16.81 -11.42 -4.30
C TRP A 143 -16.48 -10.04 -4.86
N ILE A 144 -17.24 -9.00 -4.49
CA ILE A 144 -17.00 -7.63 -4.97
C ILE A 144 -15.62 -7.11 -4.56
N TRP A 145 -15.15 -7.44 -3.35
CA TRP A 145 -13.82 -7.05 -2.87
C TRP A 145 -12.70 -7.77 -3.64
N ARG A 146 -12.95 -9.03 -4.04
CA ARG A 146 -12.05 -9.77 -4.92
C ARG A 146 -11.95 -9.11 -6.30
N VAL A 147 -13.08 -8.67 -6.86
CA VAL A 147 -13.09 -7.93 -8.13
C VAL A 147 -12.39 -6.58 -8.00
N ASP A 148 -12.57 -5.88 -6.88
CA ASP A 148 -11.90 -4.61 -6.58
C ASP A 148 -10.38 -4.76 -6.47
N MET A 149 -9.88 -5.89 -5.97
CA MET A 149 -8.45 -6.19 -6.01
C MET A 149 -7.99 -6.56 -7.43
N ALA A 150 -8.74 -7.44 -8.11
CA ALA A 150 -8.36 -7.98 -9.41
C ALA A 150 -8.23 -6.89 -10.49
N ARG A 151 -9.06 -5.84 -10.46
CA ARG A 151 -8.96 -4.73 -11.43
C ARG A 151 -7.59 -4.07 -11.42
N TYR A 152 -6.94 -3.94 -10.26
CA TYR A 152 -5.60 -3.38 -10.16
C TYR A 152 -4.56 -4.34 -10.76
N LEU A 153 -4.72 -5.64 -10.55
CA LEU A 153 -3.82 -6.65 -11.11
C LEU A 153 -3.86 -6.66 -12.65
N PHE A 154 -5.03 -6.49 -13.27
CA PHE A 154 -5.11 -6.45 -14.73
C PHE A 154 -4.34 -5.27 -15.31
N ILE A 155 -4.56 -4.08 -14.76
CA ILE A 155 -3.93 -2.85 -15.24
C ILE A 155 -2.42 -2.88 -14.96
N TYR A 156 -2.01 -3.41 -13.81
CA TYR A 156 -0.61 -3.55 -13.48
C TYR A 156 0.11 -4.57 -14.40
N HIS A 157 -0.52 -5.71 -14.67
CA HIS A 157 0.10 -6.79 -15.45
C HIS A 157 0.04 -6.55 -16.97
N TYR A 158 -1.11 -6.12 -17.49
CA TYR A 158 -1.37 -6.00 -18.94
C TYR A 158 -1.40 -4.56 -19.44
N GLY A 159 -1.50 -3.57 -18.55
CA GLY A 159 -1.85 -2.20 -18.91
C GLY A 159 -3.33 -2.07 -19.32
N GLY A 160 -3.65 -1.10 -20.16
CA GLY A 160 -5.00 -0.97 -20.71
C GLY A 160 -6.02 -0.35 -19.76
N PHE A 161 -7.29 -0.56 -20.06
CA PHE A 161 -8.44 0.00 -19.35
C PHE A 161 -9.26 -1.10 -18.69
N TYR A 162 -9.71 -0.83 -17.47
CA TYR A 162 -10.74 -1.61 -16.82
C TYR A 162 -12.07 -0.88 -16.95
N LEU A 163 -13.12 -1.60 -17.31
CA LEU A 163 -14.48 -1.08 -17.39
C LEU A 163 -15.42 -1.98 -16.60
N ASP A 164 -16.32 -1.37 -15.82
CA ASP A 164 -17.38 -2.13 -15.17
C ASP A 164 -18.30 -2.78 -16.23
N MET A 165 -18.85 -3.96 -15.89
CA MET A 165 -19.62 -4.76 -16.84
C MET A 165 -20.93 -4.12 -17.29
N ASP A 166 -21.47 -3.19 -16.51
CA ASP A 166 -22.70 -2.45 -16.80
C ASP A 166 -22.46 -1.11 -17.51
N MET A 167 -21.21 -0.82 -17.90
CA MET A 167 -20.85 0.37 -18.66
C MET A 167 -21.02 0.15 -20.17
N GLU A 168 -21.77 1.04 -20.81
CA GLU A 168 -21.92 1.07 -22.26
C GLU A 168 -20.87 1.99 -22.88
N CYS A 169 -20.11 1.49 -23.84
CA CYS A 169 -19.22 2.32 -24.63
C CYS A 169 -20.00 2.97 -25.78
N ILE A 170 -19.86 4.28 -25.91
CA ILE A 170 -20.46 5.08 -26.97
C ILE A 170 -19.36 5.58 -27.92
N GLN A 171 -19.71 5.77 -29.19
CA GLN A 171 -18.82 6.42 -30.14
C GLN A 171 -18.80 7.92 -29.86
N GLY A 172 -17.60 8.49 -29.69
CA GLY A 172 -17.38 9.92 -29.57
C GLY A 172 -17.26 10.60 -30.93
#